data_AF-A0A0Q5V6L3-F1
#
_entry.id   AF-A0A0Q5V6L3-F1
#
_cell.length_a   1.000
_cell.length_b   1.000
_cell.length_c   1.000
_cell.angle_alpha   90.00
_cell.angle_beta   90.00
_cell.angle_gamma   90.00
#
_symmetry.space_group_name_H-M   'P 1'
#
loop_
_entity.id
_entity.type
_entity.pdbx_description
1 polymer ?
#
loop_
_entity_poly.entity_id
_entity_poly.type
_entity_poly.pdbx_seq_one_letter_code
_entity_poly.pdbx_strand_id
1 'polypeptide(L)' 'MLLVRKAGTEWFVQAGGKIEEGESAVSALRRELVEEIGLILTDNDVRYLGCYSALAANKPDHTVEAEVFHVRMR' A
#
# COMPACT_ATOMS: atom_id res chain seq x y z
N MET A 1 7.30 0.10 10.90
CA MET A 1 6.97 0.37 9.48
C MET A 1 7.47 -0.80 8.66
N LEU A 2 6.60 -1.46 7.88
CA LEU A 2 6.96 -2.54 6.98
C LEU A 2 7.22 -1.96 5.58
N LEU A 3 8.30 -2.38 4.95
CA LEU A 3 8.65 -2.00 3.58
C LEU A 3 8.93 -3.27 2.77
N VAL A 4 8.57 -3.23 1.49
CA VAL A 4 8.85 -4.28 0.51
C VAL A 4 9.78 -3.72 -0.57
N ARG A 5 10.37 -4.61 -1.36
CA ARG A 5 11.16 -4.23 -2.53
C ARG A 5 10.80 -5.16 -3.68
N LYS A 6 10.35 -4.58 -4.79
CA LYS A 6 10.06 -5.35 -6.00
C LYS A 6 11.37 -5.90 -6.57
N ALA A 7 11.34 -7.16 -7.01
CA ALA A 7 12.51 -7.80 -7.61
C ALA A 7 13.01 -6.96 -8.81
N GLY A 8 14.32 -6.73 -8.88
CA GLY A 8 14.92 -5.90 -9.92
C GLY A 8 14.81 -4.38 -9.72
N THR A 9 14.35 -3.90 -8.55
CA THR A 9 14.32 -2.47 -8.21
C THR A 9 15.24 -2.15 -7.03
N GLU A 10 15.74 -0.92 -6.97
CA GLU A 10 16.66 -0.46 -5.91
C GLU A 10 15.91 0.09 -4.69
N TRP A 11 14.67 0.54 -4.87
CA TRP A 11 13.92 1.29 -3.87
C TRP A 11 13.06 0.39 -2.99
N PHE A 12 13.10 0.63 -1.68
CA PHE A 12 12.10 0.11 -0.76
C PHE A 12 10.85 0.98 -0.81
N VAL A 13 9.69 0.34 -0.80
CA VAL A 13 8.38 1.00 -0.85
C VAL A 13 7.46 0.44 0.22
N GLN A 14 6.41 1.18 0.57
CA GLN A 14 5.36 0.63 1.43
C GLN A 14 4.66 -0.52 0.71
N ALA A 15 4.30 -1.57 1.46
CA ALA A 15 3.50 -2.66 0.92
C ALA A 15 2.10 -2.14 0.57
N GLY A 16 1.59 -2.55 -0.59
CA GLY A 16 0.36 -2.03 -1.16
C GLY A 16 0.50 -1.74 -2.65
N GLY A 17 -0.54 -1.17 -3.23
CA GLY A 17 -0.56 -0.95 -4.67
C GLY A 17 -1.71 -0.08 -5.11
N LYS A 18 -2.08 -0.24 -6.38
CA LYS A 18 -3.03 0.63 -7.04
C LYS A 18 -4.46 0.25 -6.62
N ILE A 19 -5.30 1.27 -6.42
CA ILE A 19 -6.75 1.08 -6.26
C ILE A 19 -7.35 0.89 -7.66
N GLU A 20 -8.02 -0.24 -7.87
CA GLU A 20 -8.67 -0.54 -9.15
C GLU A 20 -10.05 0.12 -9.27
N GLU A 21 -10.59 0.20 -10.49
CA GLU A 21 -11.88 0.84 -10.73
C GLU A 21 -13.02 0.12 -9.96
N GLY A 22 -13.81 0.90 -9.21
CA GLY A 22 -14.88 0.37 -8.35
C GLY A 22 -14.40 -0.24 -7.03
N GLU A 23 -13.09 -0.25 -6.76
CA GLU A 23 -12.51 -0.79 -5.53
C GLU A 23 -12.46 0.28 -4.42
N SER A 24 -12.78 -0.11 -3.20
CA SER A 24 -12.53 0.75 -2.03
C SER A 24 -11.06 0.71 -1.63
N ALA A 25 -10.53 1.77 -1.04
CA ALA A 25 -9.13 1.82 -0.60
C ALA A 25 -8.76 0.68 0.38
N VAL A 26 -9.67 0.29 1.27
CA VAL A 26 -9.44 -0.84 2.20
C VAL A 26 -9.50 -2.20 1.49
N SER A 27 -10.32 -2.33 0.44
CA SER A 27 -10.35 -3.54 -0.40
C SER A 27 -9.04 -3.70 -1.15
N ALA A 28 -8.54 -2.61 -1.76
CA ALA A 28 -7.25 -2.58 -2.44
C ALA A 28 -6.10 -2.96 -1.48
N LEU A 29 -6.07 -2.36 -0.29
CA LEU A 29 -5.08 -2.70 0.74
C LEU A 29 -5.05 -4.20 1.04
N ARG A 30 -6.22 -4.83 1.25
CA ARG A 30 -6.29 -6.27 1.56
C ARG A 30 -5.81 -7.14 0.40
N ARG A 31 -6.26 -6.84 -0.81
CA ARG A 31 -5.87 -7.57 -2.01
C ARG A 31 -4.35 -7.50 -2.21
N GLU A 32 -3.80 -6.29 -2.21
CA GLU A 32 -2.37 -6.06 -2.44
C GLU A 32 -1.50 -6.73 -1.37
N LEU A 33 -1.88 -6.67 -0.08
CA LEU A 33 -1.11 -7.33 0.97
C LEU A 33 -1.17 -8.86 0.90
N VAL A 34 -2.26 -9.43 0.40
CA VAL A 34 -2.33 -10.87 0.09
C VAL A 34 -1.43 -11.21 -1.10
N GLU A 35 -1.47 -10.43 -2.17
CA GLU A 35 -0.69 -10.67 -3.39
C GLU A 35 0.82 -10.49 -3.19
N GLU A 36 1.24 -9.43 -2.49
CA GLU A 36 2.66 -9.08 -2.35
C GLU A 36 3.36 -9.89 -1.26
N ILE A 37 2.68 -10.18 -0.14
CA ILE A 37 3.30 -10.76 1.06
C ILE A 37 2.48 -11.85 1.75
N GLY A 38 1.34 -12.27 1.18
CA GLY A 38 0.49 -13.32 1.76
C GLY A 38 -0.21 -12.93 3.06
N LEU A 39 -0.31 -11.63 3.37
CA LEU A 39 -0.88 -11.14 4.62
C LEU A 39 -2.40 -10.96 4.50
N ILE A 40 -3.15 -11.76 5.25
CA ILE A 40 -4.61 -11.67 5.33
C ILE A 40 -5.00 -10.79 6.52
N LEU A 41 -5.79 -9.75 6.28
CA LEU A 41 -6.27 -8.83 7.31
C LEU A 41 -7.76 -8.97 7.58
N THR A 42 -8.16 -8.78 8.84
CA THR A 42 -9.56 -8.65 9.24
C THR A 42 -9.95 -7.18 9.45
N ASP A 43 -11.24 -6.89 9.58
CA ASP A 43 -11.76 -5.52 9.78
C ASP A 43 -11.14 -4.81 10.99
N ASN A 44 -10.79 -5.56 12.04
CA ASN A 44 -10.25 -5.01 13.28
C ASN A 44 -8.72 -4.77 13.26
N ASP A 45 -8.07 -5.10 12.15
CA ASP A 45 -6.62 -4.97 12.00
C ASP A 45 -6.22 -3.66 11.31
N VAL A 46 -7.18 -2.96 10.69
CA VAL A 46 -6.91 -1.81 9.81
C VAL A 46 -7.48 -0.52 10.40
N ARG A 47 -6.66 0.52 10.46
CA ARG A 47 -7.09 1.88 10.84
C ARG A 47 -6.62 2.88 9.79
N TYR A 48 -7.54 3.64 9.22
CA TYR A 48 -7.21 4.69 8.26
C TYR A 48 -6.45 5.85 8.92
N LEU A 49 -5.43 6.36 8.23
CA LEU A 49 -4.57 7.46 8.70
C LEU A 49 -4.72 8.74 7.87
N GLY A 50 -5.26 8.67 6.66
CA GLY A 50 -5.40 9.82 5.77
C GLY A 50 -4.86 9.57 4.36
N CYS A 51 -5.12 10.52 3.48
CA CYS A 51 -4.55 10.59 2.14
C CYS A 51 -3.30 11.48 2.16
N TYR A 52 -2.21 10.99 1.58
CA TYR A 52 -0.92 11.67 1.54
C TYR A 52 -0.38 11.67 0.11
N SER A 53 0.44 12.66 -0.22
CA SER A 53 1.08 12.77 -1.53
C SER A 53 2.60 12.91 -1.43
N ALA A 54 3.30 12.34 -2.42
CA ALA A 54 4.76 12.43 -2.55
C ALA A 54 5.19 12.24 -4.00
N LEU A 55 6.40 12.67 -4.36
CA LEU A 55 6.98 12.36 -5.66
C LEU A 55 7.19 10.85 -5.82
N ALA A 56 6.90 10.31 -7.01
CA ALA A 56 7.08 8.91 -7.31
C ALA A 56 8.57 8.56 -7.37
N ALA A 57 8.97 7.53 -6.62
CA ALA A 57 10.37 7.10 -6.53
C ALA A 57 10.96 6.63 -7.88
N ASN A 58 10.13 6.11 -8.78
CA ASN A 58 10.54 5.49 -10.04
C ASN A 58 10.05 6.24 -11.30
N LYS A 59 9.34 7.36 -11.14
CA LYS A 59 8.85 8.17 -12.25
C LYS A 59 9.05 9.65 -11.94
N PRO A 60 10.12 10.26 -12.48
CA PRO A 60 10.29 11.70 -12.42
C PRO A 60 9.01 12.41 -12.88
N ASP A 61 8.71 13.55 -12.26
CA ASP A 61 7.57 14.42 -12.57
C ASP A 61 6.18 13.81 -12.30
N HIS A 62 6.10 12.67 -11.61
CA HIS A 62 4.83 12.10 -11.15
C HIS A 62 4.70 12.23 -9.64
N THR A 63 3.49 12.57 -9.21
CA THR A 63 3.09 12.54 -7.80
C THR A 63 2.24 11.31 -7.55
N VAL A 64 2.56 10.58 -6.49
CA VAL A 64 1.72 9.50 -5.95
C VAL A 64 0.80 10.12 -4.92
N GLU A 65 -0.50 9.86 -5.03
CA GLU A 65 -1.47 10.04 -3.95
C GLU A 65 -1.80 8.67 -3.37
N ALA A 66 -1.76 8.54 -2.05
CA ALA A 66 -1.90 7.27 -1.36
C ALA A 66 -2.86 7.39 -0.17
N GLU A 67 -3.81 6.47 -0.10
CA GLU A 67 -4.64 6.21 1.07
C GLU A 67 -3.84 5.36 2.07
N VAL A 68 -3.44 5.95 3.20
CA VAL A 68 -2.52 5.32 4.14
C VAL A 68 -3.27 4.71 5.33
N PHE A 69 -2.88 3.50 5.71
CA PHE A 69 -3.48 2.75 6.81
C PHE A 69 -2.42 2.26 7.80
N HIS A 70 -2.79 2.25 9.08
CA HIS A 70 -2.07 1.52 10.12
C HIS A 70 -2.65 0.11 10.22
N VAL A 71 -1.79 -0.88 10.04
CA VAL A 71 -2.13 -2.30 10.16
C VAL A 71 -1.54 -2.85 11.46
N ARG A 72 -2.36 -3.51 12.27
CA ARG A 72 -1.91 -4.22 13.47
C ARG A 72 -1.74 -5.70 13.16
N MET A 73 -0.57 -6.24 13.46
CA MET A 73 -0.27 -7.67 13.38
C MET A 73 -0.19 -8.24 14.80
N ARG A 74 -0.68 -9.47 14.98
CA ARG A 74 -0.58 -10.22 16.25
C ARG A 74 0.54 -11.24 16.18
#